data_AF-A0A067GEK7-F1
#
_entry.id   AF-A0A067GEK7-F1
#
_cell.length_a   1.000
_cell.length_b   1.000
_cell.length_c   1.000
_cell.angle_alpha   90.00
_cell.angle_beta   90.00
_cell.angle_gamma   90.00
#
_symmetry.space_group_name_H-M   'P 1'
#
loop_
_entity.id
_entity.type
_entity.pdbx_description
1 polymer ?
#
loop_
_entity_poly.entity_id
_entity_poly.type
_entity_poly.pdbx_seq_one_letter_code
_entity_poly.pdbx_strand_id
1 'polypeptide(L)'
;MSTQIVARILIKQMEDQFKTLIVLSHYLETGRFRHFWDEAAKHRNIVEAVPGFEQAIQSFAIHVLSLTYQKIPRTVLAEAINLKGLSLDKFLEHQKANCGWILEGDQSTSQLIVLPPNEFNHPELKKNVADSIPLEHITRIFPILG
;
A
#
# COMPACT_ATOMS: atom_id res chain seq x y z
N MET A 1 12.29 19.06 46.12
CA MET A 1 11.49 19.72 45.05
C MET A 1 11.92 19.36 43.63
N SER A 2 13.21 19.09 43.35
CA SER A 2 13.69 18.78 41.98
C SER A 2 13.13 17.47 41.36
N THR A 3 13.01 16.40 42.15
CA THR A 3 12.65 15.06 41.65
C THR A 3 11.20 14.94 41.14
N GLN A 4 10.25 15.64 41.76
CA GLN A 4 8.84 15.63 41.31
C GLN A 4 8.64 16.36 39.97
N ILE A 5 9.42 17.40 39.71
CA ILE A 5 9.37 18.14 38.45
C ILE A 5 9.91 17.27 37.32
N VAL A 6 11.05 16.59 37.55
CA VAL A 6 11.63 15.65 36.58
C VAL A 6 10.66 14.51 36.27
N ALA A 7 10.03 13.91 37.28
CA ALA A 7 9.04 12.84 37.06
C ALA A 7 7.85 13.30 36.22
N ARG A 8 7.31 14.51 36.46
CA ARG A 8 6.21 15.08 35.66
C ARG A 8 6.61 15.36 34.22
N ILE A 9 7.84 15.84 34.00
CA ILE A 9 8.38 16.06 32.65
C ILE A 9 8.49 14.73 31.91
N LEU A 10 9.03 13.68 32.54
CA LEU A 10 9.14 12.35 31.94
C LEU A 10 7.78 11.74 31.60
N ILE A 11 6.80 11.83 32.51
CA ILE A 11 5.44 11.34 32.26
C ILE A 11 4.82 12.06 31.06
N LYS A 12 4.92 13.39 31.00
CA LYS A 12 4.40 14.16 29.87
C LYS A 12 5.09 13.79 28.56
N GLN A 13 6.41 13.62 28.58
CA GLN A 13 7.17 13.23 27.40
C GLN A 13 6.80 11.84 26.89
N MET A 14 6.54 10.88 27.80
CA MET A 14 6.01 9.56 27.44
C MET A 14 4.60 9.62 26.86
N GLU A 15 3.72 10.44 27.45
CA GLU A 15 2.35 10.61 26.97
C GLU A 15 2.30 11.23 25.56
N ASP A 16 3.15 12.23 25.32
CA ASP A 16 3.26 12.88 24.01
C ASP A 16 3.82 11.90 22.95
N GLN A 17 4.83 11.09 23.30
CA GLN A 17 5.32 10.03 22.41
C GLN A 17 4.25 8.98 22.07
N PHE A 18 3.43 8.59 23.04
CA PHE A 18 2.35 7.63 22.84
C PHE A 18 1.26 8.18 21.91
N LYS A 19 0.89 9.46 22.09
CA LYS A 19 -0.04 10.16 21.19
C LYS A 19 0.48 10.19 19.75
N THR A 20 1.77 10.47 19.56
CA THR A 20 2.39 10.43 18.23
C THR A 20 2.28 9.05 17.60
N LEU A 21 2.55 7.97 18.34
CA LEU A 21 2.42 6.61 17.83
C LEU A 21 0.99 6.28 17.37
N ILE A 22 -0.02 6.71 18.12
CA ILE A 22 -1.43 6.54 17.72
C ILE A 22 -1.71 7.27 16.41
N VAL A 23 -1.25 8.51 16.27
CA VAL A 23 -1.43 9.32 15.05
C VAL A 23 -0.74 8.66 13.85
N LEU A 24 0.49 8.18 14.04
CA LEU A 24 1.23 7.45 13.00
C LEU A 24 0.52 6.16 12.58
N SER A 25 0.04 5.35 13.54
CA SER A 25 -0.74 4.14 13.25
C SER A 25 -1.98 4.46 12.43
N HIS A 26 -2.71 5.50 12.83
CA HIS A 26 -3.92 5.92 12.15
C HIS A 26 -3.67 6.34 10.70
N TYR A 27 -2.54 6.98 10.40
CA TYR A 27 -2.17 7.31 9.02
C TYR A 27 -1.89 6.06 8.18
N LEU A 28 -1.24 5.04 8.75
CA LEU A 28 -0.99 3.77 8.04
C LEU A 28 -2.29 3.01 7.77
N GLU A 29 -3.16 2.89 8.78
CA GLU A 29 -4.46 2.21 8.68
C GLU A 29 -5.38 2.85 7.64
N THR A 30 -5.27 4.16 7.43
CA THR A 30 -6.07 4.91 6.46
C THR A 30 -5.37 5.12 5.11
N GLY A 31 -4.19 4.50 4.90
CA GLY A 31 -3.42 4.62 3.66
C GLY A 31 -2.85 6.01 3.37
N ARG A 32 -2.80 6.90 4.38
CA ARG A 32 -2.30 8.28 4.25
C ARG A 32 -0.78 8.34 4.43
N PHE A 33 -0.04 7.64 3.56
CA PHE A 33 1.42 7.48 3.66
C PHE A 33 2.19 8.80 3.64
N ARG A 34 1.80 9.77 2.80
CA ARG A 34 2.45 11.09 2.79
C ARG A 34 2.39 11.79 4.16
N HIS A 35 1.21 11.78 4.78
CA HIS A 35 1.01 12.37 6.11
C HIS A 35 1.78 11.60 7.19
N PHE A 36 1.84 10.28 7.07
CA PHE A 36 2.69 9.45 7.92
C PHE A 36 4.16 9.90 7.84
N TRP A 37 4.73 10.03 6.63
CA TRP A 37 6.13 10.41 6.46
C TRP A 37 6.40 11.84 6.94
N ASP A 38 5.50 12.78 6.68
CA ASP A 38 5.61 14.16 7.17
C ASP A 38 5.59 14.23 8.71
N GLU A 39 4.76 13.41 9.36
CA GLU A 39 4.65 13.37 10.82
C GLU A 39 5.80 12.59 11.48
N ALA A 40 6.25 11.48 10.87
CA ALA A 40 7.39 10.69 11.32
C ALA A 40 8.69 11.49 11.24
N ALA A 41 8.86 12.32 10.21
CA ALA A 41 10.04 13.19 10.05
C ALA A 41 10.19 14.21 11.18
N LYS A 42 9.08 14.61 11.84
CA LYS A 42 9.09 15.50 13.02
C LYS A 42 9.47 14.77 14.32
N HIS A 43 9.34 13.44 14.34
CA HIS A 43 9.48 12.59 15.53
C HIS A 43 10.52 11.47 15.32
N ARG A 44 11.67 11.82 14.72
CA ARG A 44 12.72 10.85 14.35
C ARG A 44 13.21 10.00 15.51
N ASN A 45 13.23 10.56 16.73
CA ASN A 45 13.62 9.86 17.94
C ASN A 45 12.76 8.61 18.25
N ILE A 46 11.54 8.53 17.73
CA ILE A 46 10.65 7.38 17.92
C ILE A 46 10.89 6.32 16.84
N VAL A 47 11.04 6.76 15.58
CA VAL A 47 11.18 5.85 14.43
C VAL A 47 12.60 5.33 14.23
N GLU A 48 13.63 6.11 14.54
CA GLU A 48 15.04 5.69 14.44
C GLU A 48 15.45 4.76 15.58
N ALA A 49 14.66 4.68 16.66
CA ALA A 49 14.90 3.76 17.78
C ALA A 49 14.73 2.29 17.37
N VAL A 50 14.04 2.01 16.26
CA VAL A 50 13.74 0.66 15.79
C VAL A 50 14.49 0.39 14.47
N PRO A 51 15.54 -0.45 14.48
CA PRO A 51 16.23 -0.82 13.26
C PRO A 51 15.29 -1.46 12.23
N GLY A 52 15.38 -1.03 10.97
CA GLY A 52 14.56 -1.58 9.89
C GLY A 52 13.14 -1.00 9.79
N PHE A 53 12.79 -0.02 10.63
CA PHE A 53 11.43 0.53 10.69
C PHE A 53 10.97 1.12 9.35
N GLU A 54 11.78 1.95 8.70
CA GLU A 54 11.41 2.55 7.42
C GLU A 54 11.16 1.50 6.33
N GLN A 55 11.99 0.46 6.28
CA GLN A 55 11.85 -0.63 5.31
C GLN A 55 10.56 -1.44 5.56
N ALA A 56 10.19 -1.64 6.82
CA ALA A 56 8.93 -2.30 7.18
C ALA A 56 7.72 -1.47 6.72
N ILE A 57 7.75 -0.15 6.92
CA ILE A 57 6.69 0.75 6.44
C ILE A 57 6.63 0.78 4.91
N GLN A 58 7.77 0.83 4.23
CA GLN A 58 7.82 0.78 2.77
C GLN A 58 7.22 -0.54 2.24
N SER A 59 7.56 -1.66 2.88
CA SER A 59 7.01 -2.98 2.53
C SER A 59 5.51 -3.05 2.75
N PHE A 60 5.03 -2.49 3.86
CA PHE A 60 3.59 -2.36 4.13
C PHE A 60 2.89 -1.49 3.08
N ALA A 61 3.45 -0.33 2.73
CA ALA A 61 2.87 0.54 1.71
C ALA A 61 2.79 -0.15 0.34
N ILE A 62 3.83 -0.86 -0.07
CA ILE A 62 3.85 -1.66 -1.30
C ILE A 62 2.75 -2.73 -1.27
N HIS A 63 2.59 -3.42 -0.13
CA HIS A 63 1.55 -4.42 0.03
C HIS A 63 0.15 -3.81 -0.10
N VAL A 64 -0.17 -2.73 0.61
CA VAL A 64 -1.48 -2.08 0.50
C VAL A 64 -1.76 -1.60 -0.93
N LEU A 65 -0.75 -1.04 -1.61
CA LEU A 65 -0.89 -0.60 -3.00
C LEU A 65 -1.06 -1.77 -3.97
N SER A 66 -0.39 -2.90 -3.73
CA SER A 66 -0.53 -4.09 -4.58
C SER A 66 -1.91 -4.74 -4.46
N LEU A 67 -2.62 -4.55 -3.36
CA LEU A 67 -4.01 -4.99 -3.20
C LEU A 67 -5.00 -4.07 -3.94
N THR A 68 -4.68 -2.78 -4.08
CA THR A 68 -5.64 -1.75 -4.51
C THR A 68 -5.42 -1.23 -5.92
N TYR A 69 -4.22 -1.40 -6.48
CA TYR A 69 -3.87 -0.94 -7.83
C TYR A 69 -3.30 -2.07 -8.68
N GLN A 70 -3.83 -2.24 -9.89
CA GLN A 70 -3.12 -2.95 -10.95
C GLN A 70 -2.08 -2.05 -11.61
N LYS A 71 -2.45 -0.79 -11.86
CA LYS A 71 -1.62 0.25 -12.47
C LYS A 71 -1.56 1.46 -11.55
N ILE A 72 -0.36 1.82 -11.10
CA ILE A 72 -0.13 2.91 -10.16
C ILE A 72 0.75 3.99 -10.79
N PRO A 73 0.39 5.29 -10.69
CA PRO A 73 1.29 6.36 -11.10
C PRO A 73 2.58 6.37 -10.29
N ARG A 74 3.72 6.61 -10.97
CA ARG A 74 5.04 6.69 -10.32
C ARG A 74 5.07 7.65 -9.14
N THR A 75 4.39 8.79 -9.26
CA THR A 75 4.30 9.81 -8.20
C THR A 75 3.61 9.28 -6.95
N VAL A 76 2.51 8.54 -7.10
CA VAL A 76 1.77 7.95 -5.98
C VAL A 76 2.62 6.91 -5.24
N LEU A 77 3.29 6.02 -5.99
CA LEU A 77 4.21 5.06 -5.39
C LEU A 77 5.36 5.77 -4.65
N ALA A 78 5.99 6.75 -5.30
CA ALA A 78 7.11 7.51 -4.75
C ALA A 78 6.76 8.18 -3.41
N GLU A 79 5.58 8.79 -3.34
CA GLU A 79 5.06 9.40 -2.11
C GLU A 79 4.78 8.35 -1.02
N ALA A 80 4.25 7.19 -1.41
CA ALA A 80 3.90 6.13 -0.46
C ALA A 80 5.13 5.48 0.20
N ILE A 81 6.20 5.25 -0.56
CA ILE A 81 7.45 4.63 -0.06
C ILE A 81 8.51 5.66 0.34
N ASN A 82 8.21 6.95 0.19
CA ASN A 82 9.12 8.07 0.47
C ASN A 82 10.48 7.98 -0.25
N LEU A 83 10.47 7.54 -1.51
CA LEU A 83 11.67 7.49 -2.36
C LEU A 83 11.54 8.48 -3.52
N LYS A 84 12.66 9.10 -3.93
CA LYS A 84 12.70 10.12 -4.99
C LYS A 84 13.99 10.02 -5.81
N GLY A 85 13.93 10.46 -7.07
CA GLY A 85 15.08 10.49 -7.97
C GLY A 85 15.76 9.12 -8.10
N LEU A 86 17.09 9.10 -8.04
CA LEU A 86 17.90 7.90 -8.27
C LEU A 86 17.61 6.73 -7.33
N SER A 87 17.17 6.97 -6.09
CA SER A 87 16.82 5.88 -5.17
C SER A 87 15.54 5.17 -5.60
N LEU A 88 14.56 5.93 -6.08
CA LEU A 88 13.33 5.39 -6.67
C LEU A 88 13.62 4.65 -7.98
N ASP A 89 14.49 5.18 -8.83
CA ASP A 89 14.89 4.51 -10.07
C ASP A 89 15.52 3.14 -9.80
N LYS A 90 16.50 3.09 -8.88
CA LYS A 90 17.13 1.82 -8.47
C LYS A 90 16.14 0.83 -7.88
N PHE A 91 15.21 1.32 -7.05
CA PHE A 91 14.16 0.51 -6.48
C PHE A 91 13.27 -0.11 -7.57
N LEU A 92 12.81 0.70 -8.53
CA LEU A 92 11.95 0.22 -9.61
C LEU A 92 12.65 -0.76 -10.55
N GLU A 93 13.92 -0.54 -10.88
CA GLU A 93 14.70 -1.50 -11.67
C GLU A 93 14.84 -2.84 -10.93
N HIS A 94 15.07 -2.81 -9.61
CA HIS A 94 15.09 -4.04 -8.81
C HIS A 94 13.73 -4.74 -8.82
N GLN A 95 12.62 -4.02 -8.64
CA GLN A 95 11.27 -4.60 -8.65
C GLN A 95 10.91 -5.19 -10.02
N LYS A 96 11.32 -4.53 -11.10
CA LYS A 96 11.16 -5.03 -12.47
C LYS A 96 11.94 -6.32 -12.69
N ALA A 97 13.19 -6.38 -12.23
CA ALA A 97 14.06 -7.55 -12.41
C ALA A 97 13.62 -8.76 -11.57
N ASN A 98 13.11 -8.55 -10.36
CA ASN A 98 12.96 -9.61 -9.36
C ASN A 98 11.51 -9.91 -8.96
N CYS A 99 10.58 -8.99 -9.20
CA CYS A 99 9.23 -9.05 -8.63
C CYS A 99 8.12 -8.96 -9.69
N GLY A 100 8.45 -8.99 -10.98
CA GLY A 100 7.47 -9.04 -12.08
C GLY A 100 6.75 -7.72 -12.34
N TRP A 101 7.29 -6.58 -11.89
CA TRP A 101 6.71 -5.27 -12.15
C TRP A 101 7.01 -4.82 -13.58
N ILE A 102 6.09 -4.10 -14.21
CA ILE A 102 6.26 -3.55 -15.56
C ILE A 102 6.19 -2.03 -15.48
N LEU A 103 7.12 -1.35 -16.17
CA LEU A 103 7.14 0.11 -16.27
C LEU A 103 6.59 0.50 -17.65
N GLU A 104 5.46 1.21 -17.67
CA GLU A 104 4.80 1.73 -18.88
C GLU A 104 5.04 3.24 -18.98
N GLY A 105 5.46 3.71 -20.17
CA GLY A 105 5.73 5.12 -20.44
C GLY A 105 7.19 5.54 -20.27
N ASP A 106 7.47 6.82 -20.56
CA ASP A 106 8.78 7.43 -20.37
C ASP A 106 9.09 7.66 -18.88
N GLN A 107 10.34 7.96 -18.51
CA GLN A 107 10.74 8.24 -17.13
C GLN A 107 10.26 9.62 -16.64
N SER A 108 9.06 10.05 -17.05
CA SER A 108 8.44 11.30 -16.64
C SER A 108 7.46 11.10 -15.48
N THR A 109 6.81 12.19 -15.07
CA THR A 109 5.72 12.18 -14.07
C THR A 109 4.50 11.35 -14.51
N SER A 110 4.39 11.02 -15.80
CA SER A 110 3.28 10.23 -16.34
C SER A 110 3.58 8.73 -16.41
N GLN A 111 4.75 8.28 -15.93
CA GLN A 111 5.10 6.86 -15.89
C GLN A 111 4.10 6.08 -15.03
N LEU A 112 3.59 4.98 -15.57
CA LEU A 112 2.75 4.03 -14.86
C LEU A 112 3.55 2.78 -14.51
N ILE A 113 3.35 2.28 -13.30
CA ILE A 113 3.88 0.99 -12.86
C ILE A 113 2.73 -0.01 -12.82
N VAL A 114 2.88 -1.13 -13.52
CA VAL A 114 1.94 -2.25 -13.46
C VAL A 114 2.46 -3.24 -12.44
N LEU A 115 1.65 -3.49 -11.41
CA LEU A 115 1.93 -4.45 -10.36
C LEU A 115 1.47 -5.86 -10.80
N PRO A 116 2.12 -6.93 -10.32
CA PRO A 116 1.72 -8.29 -10.62
C PRO A 116 0.25 -8.54 -10.24
N PRO A 117 -0.53 -9.24 -11.06
CA PRO A 117 -1.92 -9.56 -10.74
C PRO A 117 -2.00 -10.49 -9.51
N ASN A 118 -2.94 -10.22 -8.64
CA ASN A 118 -3.34 -11.02 -7.48
C ASN A 118 -4.86 -10.99 -7.34
N GLU A 119 -5.44 -11.80 -6.46
CA GLU A 119 -6.90 -11.93 -6.27
C GLU A 119 -7.67 -10.62 -6.02
N PHE A 120 -6.98 -9.55 -5.58
CA PHE A 120 -7.60 -8.27 -5.23
C PHE A 120 -7.43 -7.18 -6.28
N ASN A 121 -6.37 -7.24 -7.10
CA ASN A 121 -5.97 -6.12 -7.94
C ASN A 121 -6.22 -6.31 -9.44
N HIS A 122 -6.93 -7.36 -9.84
CA HIS A 122 -7.43 -7.50 -11.21
C HIS A 122 -8.96 -7.45 -11.21
N PRO A 123 -9.57 -6.89 -12.26
CA PRO A 123 -11.02 -6.92 -12.36
C PRO A 123 -11.48 -8.37 -12.47
N GLU A 124 -12.15 -8.87 -11.43
CA GLU A 124 -12.93 -10.08 -11.57
C GLU A 124 -14.07 -9.77 -12.54
N LEU A 125 -13.92 -10.24 -13.77
CA LEU A 125 -15.06 -10.37 -14.67
C LEU A 125 -16.04 -11.27 -13.92
N LYS A 126 -17.10 -10.69 -13.35
CA LYS A 126 -18.27 -11.47 -12.94
C LYS A 126 -18.62 -12.33 -14.14
N LYS A 127 -18.29 -13.62 -14.09
CA LYS A 127 -18.84 -14.62 -15.02
C LYS A 127 -20.33 -14.34 -14.99
N ASN A 128 -20.93 -14.02 -16.14
CA ASN A 128 -22.35 -13.73 -16.22
C ASN A 128 -23.11 -14.84 -15.47
N VAL A 129 -23.60 -14.54 -14.26
CA VAL A 129 -24.50 -15.42 -13.50
C VAL A 129 -25.92 -15.18 -14.03
N ALA A 130 -26.06 -15.15 -15.36
CA ALA A 130 -27.28 -15.65 -15.92
C ALA A 130 -27.10 -17.16 -15.84
N ASP A 131 -27.97 -17.86 -15.12
CA ASP A 131 -28.18 -19.29 -15.32
C ASP A 131 -28.75 -19.49 -16.73
N SER A 132 -27.97 -19.14 -17.75
CA SER A 132 -28.33 -19.34 -19.14
C SER A 132 -28.15 -20.81 -19.40
N ILE A 133 -29.25 -21.55 -19.27
CA ILE A 133 -29.30 -22.94 -19.74
C ILE A 133 -29.09 -22.86 -21.27
N PRO A 134 -28.02 -23.48 -21.80
CA PRO A 134 -27.79 -23.49 -23.23
C PRO A 134 -28.97 -24.13 -23.97
N LEU A 135 -29.32 -23.63 -25.15
CA LEU A 135 -30.50 -24.09 -25.90
C LEU A 135 -30.44 -25.61 -26.15
N GLU A 136 -29.24 -26.17 -26.32
CA GLU A 136 -29.00 -27.61 -26.46
C GLU A 136 -29.44 -28.46 -25.27
N HIS A 137 -29.52 -27.88 -24.06
CA HIS A 137 -30.07 -28.56 -22.89
C HIS A 137 -31.60 -28.51 -22.90
N ILE A 138 -32.19 -27.43 -23.44
CA ILE A 138 -33.64 -27.30 -23.60
C ILE A 138 -34.14 -28.21 -24.73
N THR A 139 -33.42 -28.34 -25.86
CA THR A 139 -33.82 -29.23 -26.97
C THR A 139 -33.93 -30.71 -26.58
N ARG A 140 -33.19 -31.15 -25.55
CA ARG A 140 -33.25 -32.52 -25.02
C ARG A 140 -34.52 -32.84 -24.24
N ILE A 141 -35.20 -31.85 -23.67
CA ILE A 141 -36.44 -32.06 -22.91
C ILE A 141 -37.70 -32.00 -23.79
N PHE A 142 -37.66 -31.33 -24.94
CA PHE A 142 -38.81 -31.22 -25.86
C PHE A 142 -39.41 -32.58 -26.26
N PRO A 143 -38.63 -33.64 -26.58
CA PRO A 143 -39.19 -34.94 -26.95
C PRO A 143 -39.90 -35.70 -25.82
N ILE A 144 -39.69 -35.30 -24.56
CA ILE A 144 -40.25 -35.96 -23.37
C ILE A 144 -41.55 -35.24 -22.93
N LEU A 145 -41.74 -34.00 -23.38
CA LEU A 145 -42.88 -33.14 -23.05
C LEU A 145 -44.03 -33.24 -24.07
N GLY A 146 -43.97 -34.21 -25.00
CA GLY A 146 -44.99 -34.52 -26.01
C GLY A 146 -45.36 -35.99 -26.01
#